data_AF-A0A1Z3MMS2-F1
#
_entry.id   AF-A0A1Z3MMS2-F1
#
_cell.length_a   1.000
_cell.length_b   1.000
_cell.length_c   1.000
_cell.angle_alpha   90.00
_cell.angle_beta   90.00
_cell.angle_gamma   90.00
#
_symmetry.space_group_name_H-M   'P 1'
#
loop_
_entity.id
_entity.type
_entity.pdbx_description
1 polymer ?
#
loop_
_entity_poly.entity_id
_entity_poly.type
_entity_poly.pdbx_seq_one_letter_code
_entity_poly.pdbx_strand_id
1 'polypeptide(L)' 'MFFSEDVWGQFSLQGANLCHAELDGLDPRKVDTSGIKIAAWQQELILEALGIVVYPD' A
#
# COMPACT_ATOMS: atom_id res chain seq x y z
N MET A 1 6.28 8.65 10.84
CA MET A 1 7.23 9.01 9.78
C MET A 1 6.43 9.01 8.51
N PHE A 2 6.25 10.16 7.86
CA PHE A 2 5.51 10.25 6.60
C PHE A 2 6.35 9.65 5.48
N PHE A 3 5.84 8.63 4.80
CA PHE A 3 6.43 8.15 3.56
C PHE A 3 5.95 9.08 2.43
N SER A 4 6.88 9.75 1.75
CA SER A 4 6.57 10.53 0.54
C SER A 4 6.43 9.55 -0.65
N GLU A 5 5.54 9.83 -1.60
CA GLU A 5 5.29 9.00 -2.80
C GLU A 5 6.57 8.52 -3.51
N ASP A 6 7.61 9.35 -3.54
CA ASP A 6 8.91 9.05 -4.15
C ASP A 6 9.73 7.98 -3.43
N VAL A 7 9.38 7.66 -2.18
CA VAL A 7 10.20 6.84 -1.30
C VAL A 7 9.89 5.36 -1.45
N TRP A 8 8.66 4.99 -1.82
CA TRP A 8 8.23 3.59 -1.90
C TRP A 8 8.99 2.76 -2.94
N GLY A 9 9.45 3.38 -4.02
CA GLY A 9 10.26 2.71 -5.05
C GLY A 9 11.76 2.63 -4.74
N GLN A 10 12.23 3.24 -3.65
CA GLN A 10 13.67 3.32 -3.32
C GLN A 10 14.16 2.15 -2.48
N PHE A 11 13.26 1.36 -1.89
CA PHE A 11 13.58 0.17 -1.11
C PHE A 11 12.67 -1.00 -1.46
N SER A 12 13.16 -2.22 -1.25
CA SER A 12 12.35 -3.42 -1.43
C SER A 12 11.35 -3.53 -0.28
N LEU A 13 10.07 -3.57 -0.63
CA LEU A 13 8.97 -3.89 0.29
C LEU A 13 8.66 -5.38 0.34
N GLN A 14 9.32 -6.21 -0.46
CA GLN A 14 8.97 -7.63 -0.58
C GLN A 14 8.99 -8.33 0.79
N GLY A 15 7.88 -9.00 1.14
CA GLY A 15 7.75 -9.70 2.42
C GLY A 15 7.63 -8.80 3.66
N ALA A 16 7.59 -7.47 3.50
CA ALA A 16 7.51 -6.54 4.61
C ALA A 16 6.15 -6.60 5.32
N ASN A 17 6.15 -6.40 6.63
CA ASN A 17 4.93 -6.23 7.40
C ASN A 17 4.63 -4.73 7.55
N LEU A 18 3.61 -4.27 6.83
CA LEU A 18 3.14 -2.89 6.83
C LEU A 18 1.80 -2.75 7.57
N CYS A 19 1.40 -3.74 8.38
CA CYS A 19 0.20 -3.65 9.18
C CYS A 19 0.22 -2.40 10.06
N HIS A 20 -0.86 -1.61 10.01
CA HIS A 20 -1.01 -0.35 10.74
C HIS A 20 -0.03 0.77 10.33
N ALA A 21 0.68 0.62 9.22
CA ALA A 21 1.47 1.70 8.63
C ALA A 21 0.58 2.62 7.76
N GLU A 22 0.96 3.88 7.67
CA GLU A 22 0.41 4.81 6.68
C GLU A 22 0.93 4.41 5.30
N LEU A 23 0.01 4.10 4.38
CA LEU A 23 0.31 3.70 3.00
C LEU A 23 0.02 4.83 2.00
N ASP A 24 -0.06 6.07 2.49
CA ASP A 24 -0.30 7.23 1.64
C ASP A 24 0.72 7.29 0.51
N GLY A 25 0.20 7.42 -0.72
CA GLY A 25 1.04 7.47 -1.91
C GLY A 25 1.66 6.13 -2.34
N LEU A 26 1.36 5.00 -1.68
CA LEU A 26 1.77 3.70 -2.17
C LEU A 26 0.95 3.33 -3.41
N ASP A 27 1.60 3.30 -4.57
CA ASP A 27 1.00 2.82 -5.81
C ASP A 27 1.51 1.40 -6.14
N PRO A 28 0.67 0.36 -6.03
CA PRO A 28 1.06 -1.02 -6.32
C PRO A 28 1.48 -1.25 -7.78
N ARG A 29 1.18 -0.31 -8.69
CA ARG A 29 1.60 -0.38 -10.09
C ARG A 29 3.03 0.09 -10.28
N LYS A 30 3.56 0.90 -9.35
CA LYS A 30 4.91 1.47 -9.40
C LYS A 30 5.90 0.73 -8.52
N VAL A 31 5.41 -0.01 -7.53
CA VAL A 31 6.23 -0.64 -6.49
C VAL A 31 5.91 -2.12 -6.41
N ASP A 32 6.93 -2.96 -6.28
CA ASP A 32 6.72 -4.39 -6.10
C ASP A 32 6.22 -4.68 -4.67
N THR A 33 4.93 -4.97 -4.56
CA THR A 33 4.24 -5.31 -3.32
C THR A 33 4.17 -6.81 -3.06
N SER A 34 5.02 -7.62 -3.70
CA SER A 34 4.97 -9.08 -3.57
C SER A 34 5.21 -9.54 -2.12
N GLY A 35 4.22 -10.24 -1.55
CA GLY A 35 4.31 -10.83 -0.22
C GLY A 35 4.24 -9.83 0.95
N ILE A 36 3.87 -8.57 0.71
CA ILE A 36 3.61 -7.63 1.81
C ILE A 36 2.44 -8.10 2.67
N LYS A 37 2.47 -7.73 3.95
CA LYS A 37 1.36 -7.94 4.89
C LYS A 37 0.76 -6.60 5.25
N ILE A 38 -0.56 -6.51 5.13
CA ILE A 38 -1.36 -5.32 5.45
C ILE A 38 -2.53 -5.72 6.35
N ALA A 39 -3.08 -4.75 7.08
CA ALA A 39 -4.31 -4.91 7.83
C ALA A 39 -5.53 -4.85 6.88
N ALA A 40 -6.66 -5.43 7.31
CA ALA A 40 -7.87 -5.51 6.48
C ALA A 40 -8.35 -4.14 5.98
N TRP A 41 -8.33 -3.12 6.84
CA TRP A 41 -8.74 -1.76 6.48
C TRP A 41 -7.77 -1.09 5.48
N GLN A 42 -6.48 -1.49 5.45
CA GLN A 42 -5.51 -0.97 4.48
C GLN A 42 -5.78 -1.49 3.06
N GLN A 43 -6.58 -2.55 2.92
CA GLN A 43 -6.99 -3.07 1.62
C GLN A 43 -7.79 -2.03 0.83
N GLU A 44 -8.65 -1.26 1.50
CA GLU A 44 -9.46 -0.21 0.87
C GLU A 44 -8.56 0.88 0.29
N LEU A 45 -7.54 1.32 1.04
CA LEU A 45 -6.56 2.31 0.55
C LEU A 45 -5.79 1.82 -0.68
N ILE A 46 -5.38 0.55 -0.69
CA ILE A 46 -4.68 -0.07 -1.84
C ILE A 46 -5.62 -0.10 -3.06
N LEU A 47 -6.88 -0.47 -2.85
CA LEU A 47 -7.87 -0.54 -3.93
C LEU A 47 -8.19 0.85 -4.48
N GLU A 48 -8.33 1.85 -3.62
CA GLU A 48 -8.50 3.24 -4.02
C GLU A 48 -7.31 3.77 -4.83
N ALA A 49 -6.07 3.43 -4.43
CA ALA A 49 -4.86 3.79 -5.19
C ALA A 49 -4.83 3.16 -6.60
N LEU A 50 -5.49 2.01 -6.77
CA LEU A 50 -5.70 1.36 -8.07
C LEU A 50 -6.90 1.95 -8.85
N GLY A 51 -7.66 2.88 -8.26
CA GLY A 51 -8.87 3.45 -8.83
C GLY A 51 -10.12 2.58 -8.66
N ILE A 52 -10.10 1.63 -7.72
CA ILE A 52 -11.20 0.71 -7.41
C ILE A 52 -11.94 1.24 -6.17
N VAL A 53 -13.24 1.47 -6.30
CA VAL A 53 -14.09 1.88 -5.17
C VAL A 53 -14.82 0.65 -4.64
N VAL A 54 -14.62 0.35 -3.36
CA VAL A 54 -15.31 -0.75 -2.66
C VAL A 54 -16.51 -0.19 -1.93
N TYR A 55 -17.68 -0.79 -2.17
CA TYR A 55 -18.88 -0.50 -1.39
C TYR A 55 -19.08 -1.60 -0.35
N PRO A 56 -19.49 -1.24 0.88
CA PRO A 56 -19.95 -2.22 1.84
C PRO A 56 -21.25 -2.88 1.33
N ASP A 57 -21.41 -4.17 1.58
CA ASP A 57 -22.66 -4.92 1.36
C ASP A 57 -23.77 -4.43 2.31
#